data_AF-A0A9D2RK40-F1
#
_entry.id   AF-A0A9D2RK40-F1
#
_cell.length_a   1.000
_cell.length_b   1.000
_cell.length_c   1.000
_cell.angle_alpha   90.00
_cell.angle_beta   90.00
_cell.angle_gamma   90.00
#
_symmetry.space_group_name_H-M   'P 1'
#
loop_
_entity.id
_entity.type
_entity.pdbx_description
1 polymer ?
#
loop_
_entity_poly.entity_id
_entity_poly.type
_entity_poly.pdbx_seq_one_letter_code
_entity_poly.pdbx_strand_id
1 'polypeptide(L)'
;MPSITVAQFADEIKLPAQTVLEQLRAAGVELKSVNDSVTEADKAKLMESLRRSRGGNESNKLTLTRRKTSEIRQADGSGRSRTIQVETRKRRVFVKRDTSELAAEAAKAAKAEAEQQASSAAQPTAASHN
;
A
#
# COMPACT_ATOMS: atom_id res chain seq x y z
N MET A 1 -18.61 -16.71 18.07
CA MET A 1 -17.63 -17.45 17.23
C MET A 1 -18.22 -17.61 15.83
N PRO A 2 -18.15 -16.56 14.99
CA PRO A 2 -18.57 -16.70 13.59
C PRO A 2 -17.56 -17.59 12.85
N SER A 3 -18.06 -18.67 12.25
CA SER A 3 -17.28 -19.55 11.37
C SER A 3 -17.92 -19.50 9.99
N ILE A 4 -17.10 -19.36 8.96
CA ILE A 4 -17.55 -19.34 7.55
C ILE A 4 -16.82 -20.45 6.81
N THR A 5 -17.40 -21.00 5.74
CA THR A 5 -16.73 -22.07 4.99
C THR A 5 -15.57 -21.52 4.16
N VAL A 6 -14.61 -22.38 3.78
CA VAL A 6 -13.50 -21.96 2.88
C VAL A 6 -14.05 -21.41 1.57
N ALA A 7 -15.11 -22.01 1.02
CA ALA A 7 -15.79 -21.52 -0.19
C ALA A 7 -16.33 -20.08 -0.01
N GLN A 8 -17.07 -19.84 1.07
CA GLN A 8 -17.61 -18.50 1.38
C GLN A 8 -16.50 -17.47 1.59
N PHE A 9 -15.45 -17.86 2.32
CA PHE A 9 -14.31 -16.99 2.54
C PHE A 9 -13.59 -16.64 1.23
N ALA A 10 -13.45 -17.61 0.33
CA ALA A 10 -12.81 -17.42 -0.96
C ALA A 10 -13.60 -16.46 -1.86
N ASP A 11 -14.94 -16.54 -1.83
CA ASP A 11 -15.82 -15.63 -2.56
C ASP A 11 -15.71 -14.19 -2.04
N GLU A 12 -15.62 -14.00 -0.71
CA GLU A 12 -15.42 -12.67 -0.09
C GLU A 12 -14.15 -11.99 -0.60
N ILE A 13 -13.04 -12.73 -0.67
CA ILE A 13 -11.74 -12.22 -1.13
C ILE A 13 -11.53 -12.33 -2.64
N LYS A 14 -12.53 -12.83 -3.38
CA LYS A 14 -12.51 -13.04 -4.84
C LYS A 14 -11.30 -13.86 -5.31
N LEU A 15 -10.94 -14.89 -4.55
CA LEU A 15 -9.94 -15.88 -4.92
C LEU A 15 -10.60 -17.25 -5.13
N PRO A 16 -10.03 -18.10 -5.99
CA PRO A 16 -10.52 -19.46 -6.13
C PRO A 16 -10.33 -20.23 -4.82
N ALA A 17 -11.38 -20.94 -4.41
CA ALA A 17 -11.42 -21.60 -3.10
C ALA A 17 -10.34 -22.69 -2.93
N GLN A 18 -9.92 -23.32 -4.03
CA GLN A 18 -8.79 -24.27 -4.03
C GLN A 18 -7.47 -23.60 -3.65
N THR A 19 -7.19 -22.39 -4.17
CA THR A 19 -5.97 -21.66 -3.82
C THR A 19 -6.01 -21.21 -2.37
N VAL A 20 -7.17 -20.76 -1.87
CA VAL A 20 -7.31 -20.35 -0.47
C VAL A 20 -7.07 -21.53 0.48
N LEU A 21 -7.60 -22.71 0.14
CA LEU A 21 -7.37 -23.94 0.87
C LEU A 21 -5.88 -24.34 0.89
N GLU A 22 -5.19 -24.22 -0.24
CA GLU A 22 -3.74 -24.48 -0.32
C GLU A 22 -2.93 -23.50 0.55
N GLN A 23 -3.29 -22.22 0.54
CA GLN A 23 -2.63 -21.21 1.38
C GLN A 23 -2.90 -21.44 2.88
N LEU A 24 -4.11 -21.87 3.24
CA LEU A 24 -4.44 -22.21 4.63
C LEU A 24 -3.63 -23.42 5.12
N ARG A 25 -3.43 -24.44 4.26
CA ARG A 25 -2.53 -25.57 4.56
C ARG A 25 -1.08 -25.13 4.69
N ALA A 26 -0.60 -24.27 3.80
CA ALA A 26 0.75 -23.71 3.89
C ALA A 26 0.96 -22.87 5.16
N ALA A 27 -0.12 -22.31 5.73
CA ALA A 27 -0.11 -21.62 7.02
C ALA A 27 -0.23 -22.55 8.24
N GLY A 28 -0.31 -23.88 8.04
CA GLY A 28 -0.42 -24.88 9.11
C GLY A 28 -1.84 -25.12 9.62
N VAL A 29 -2.86 -24.79 8.83
CA VAL A 29 -4.27 -25.11 9.12
C VAL A 29 -4.67 -26.37 8.36
N GLU A 30 -4.99 -27.44 9.09
CA GLU A 30 -5.33 -28.75 8.52
C GLU A 30 -6.79 -28.82 8.04
N LEU A 31 -7.11 -28.13 6.95
CA LEU A 31 -8.42 -28.25 6.27
C LEU A 31 -8.32 -29.21 5.09
N LYS A 32 -9.29 -30.12 4.96
CA LYS A 32 -9.30 -31.19 3.95
C LYS A 32 -10.12 -30.81 2.72
N SER A 33 -11.18 -30.03 2.91
CA SER A 33 -12.15 -29.69 1.87
C SER A 33 -12.50 -28.22 1.85
N VAL A 34 -13.07 -27.79 0.73
CA VAL A 34 -13.56 -26.43 0.47
C VAL A 34 -14.82 -26.10 1.29
N ASN A 35 -15.49 -27.14 1.80
CA ASN A 35 -16.67 -27.00 2.64
C ASN A 35 -16.33 -26.91 4.14
N ASP A 36 -15.06 -27.08 4.50
CA ASP A 36 -14.65 -27.01 5.90
C ASP A 36 -14.78 -25.58 6.42
N SER A 37 -15.00 -25.44 7.73
CA SER A 37 -15.15 -24.15 8.38
C SER A 37 -13.79 -23.51 8.69
N VAL A 38 -13.71 -22.20 8.47
CA VAL A 38 -12.56 -21.35 8.75
C VAL A 38 -12.91 -20.48 9.95
N THR A 39 -12.11 -20.59 11.02
CA THR A 39 -12.25 -19.73 12.20
C THR A 39 -11.46 -18.44 12.02
N GLU A 40 -11.74 -17.44 12.86
CA GLU A 40 -10.98 -16.19 12.87
C GLU A 40 -9.49 -16.41 13.19
N ALA A 41 -9.17 -17.41 14.02
CA ALA A 41 -7.80 -17.80 14.32
C ALA A 41 -7.05 -18.33 13.09
N ASP A 42 -7.73 -19.11 12.23
CA ASP A 42 -7.15 -19.64 11.00
C ASP A 42 -6.90 -18.53 9.97
N LYS A 43 -7.82 -17.57 9.88
CA LYS A 43 -7.64 -16.36 9.07
C LYS A 43 -6.41 -15.56 9.53
N ALA A 44 -6.20 -15.43 10.84
CA ALA A 44 -5.02 -14.73 11.37
C ALA A 44 -3.71 -15.43 10.99
N LYS A 45 -3.64 -16.77 11.11
CA LYS A 45 -2.47 -17.56 10.71
C LYS A 45 -2.16 -17.42 9.22
N LEU A 46 -3.20 -17.47 8.36
CA LEU A 46 -3.05 -17.22 6.93
C LEU A 46 -2.44 -15.84 6.66
N MET A 47 -2.97 -14.80 7.28
CA MET A 47 -2.48 -13.44 7.10
C MET A 47 -1.05 -13.26 7.60
N GLU A 48 -0.69 -13.90 8.70
CA GLU A 48 0.67 -13.88 9.23
C GLU A 48 1.64 -14.58 8.28
N SER A 49 1.31 -15.78 7.80
CA SER A 49 2.10 -16.51 6.80
C SER A 49 2.31 -15.67 5.52
N LEU A 50 1.24 -15.05 5.01
CA LEU A 50 1.29 -14.18 3.83
C LEU A 50 2.10 -12.89 4.07
N ARG A 51 2.15 -12.40 5.31
CA ARG A 51 3.04 -11.28 5.68
C ARG A 51 4.48 -11.76 5.69
N ARG A 52 4.78 -12.90 6.32
CA ARG A 52 6.13 -13.49 6.34
C ARG A 52 6.65 -13.77 4.94
N SER A 53 5.84 -14.39 4.07
CA SER A 53 6.23 -14.71 2.68
C SER A 53 6.45 -13.48 1.82
N ARG A 54 5.74 -12.38 2.09
CA ARG A 54 5.92 -11.08 1.43
C ARG A 54 7.03 -10.21 2.06
N GLY A 55 7.86 -10.77 2.93
CA GLY A 55 9.01 -10.07 3.52
C GLY A 55 8.69 -9.28 4.79
N GLY A 56 7.71 -9.73 5.57
CA GLY A 56 7.11 -9.06 6.73
C GLY A 56 8.04 -8.73 7.92
N ASN A 57 9.34 -8.99 7.84
CA ASN A 57 10.34 -8.48 8.79
C ASN A 57 11.53 -7.77 8.14
N GLU A 58 11.69 -7.79 6.81
CA GLU A 58 12.92 -7.32 6.14
C GLU A 58 12.64 -6.30 5.01
N SER A 59 11.44 -6.31 4.43
CA SER A 59 11.07 -5.34 3.39
C SER A 59 10.01 -4.39 3.90
N ASN A 60 10.45 -3.28 4.52
CA ASN A 60 9.63 -2.12 4.87
C ASN A 60 8.94 -1.44 3.67
N LYS A 61 8.96 -2.05 2.47
CA LYS A 61 8.59 -1.48 1.18
C LYS A 61 7.36 -2.18 0.60
N LEU A 62 6.20 -1.53 0.62
CA LEU A 62 4.98 -1.96 -0.06
C LEU A 62 4.81 -1.20 -1.38
N THR A 63 4.71 -1.90 -2.51
CA THR A 63 4.54 -1.27 -3.83
C THR A 63 3.12 -1.46 -4.37
N LEU A 64 2.39 -0.36 -4.60
CA LEU A 64 1.09 -0.35 -5.26
C LEU A 64 1.25 0.04 -6.74
N THR A 65 0.79 -0.81 -7.65
CA THR A 65 0.77 -0.54 -9.09
C THR A 65 -0.65 -0.20 -9.56
N ARG A 66 -0.80 0.88 -10.34
CA ARG A 66 -2.05 1.27 -10.98
C ARG A 66 -1.86 1.34 -12.49
N ARG A 67 -2.69 0.59 -13.22
CA ARG A 67 -2.78 0.62 -14.67
C ARG A 67 -3.87 1.59 -15.12
N LYS A 68 -3.57 2.47 -16.07
CA LYS A 68 -4.54 3.38 -16.69
C LYS A 68 -4.39 3.29 -18.21
N THR A 69 -5.46 2.90 -18.88
CA THR A 69 -5.56 2.88 -20.34
C THR A 69 -6.23 4.17 -20.83
N SER A 70 -5.72 4.77 -21.89
CA SER A 70 -6.28 5.95 -22.56
C SER A 70 -6.19 5.78 -24.07
N GLU A 71 -7.17 6.27 -24.80
CA GLU A 71 -7.19 6.17 -26.27
C GLU A 71 -6.83 7.52 -26.88
N ILE A 72 -5.89 7.52 -27.83
CA ILE A 72 -5.52 8.70 -28.62
C ILE A 72 -5.97 8.47 -30.06
N ARG A 73 -6.77 9.38 -30.60
CA ARG A 73 -7.14 9.38 -32.02
C ARG A 73 -6.23 10.34 -32.76
N GLN A 74 -5.43 9.84 -33.69
CA GLN A 74 -4.49 10.65 -34.47
C GLN A 74 -4.70 10.39 -35.96
N ALA A 75 -4.72 11.45 -36.77
CA ALA A 75 -4.63 11.33 -38.22
C ALA A 75 -3.14 11.30 -38.60
N ASP A 76 -2.70 10.26 -39.32
CA ASP A 76 -1.35 10.25 -39.88
C ASP A 76 -1.24 11.31 -40.99
N GLY A 77 -0.01 11.71 -41.37
CA GLY A 77 0.24 12.72 -42.41
C GLY A 77 -0.35 12.42 -43.80
N SER A 78 -0.91 11.22 -44.00
CA SER A 78 -1.67 10.80 -45.20
C SER A 78 -3.20 10.88 -45.02
N GLY A 79 -3.71 11.45 -43.93
CA GLY A 79 -5.15 11.70 -43.70
C GLY A 79 -5.95 10.51 -43.14
N ARG A 80 -5.34 9.34 -42.91
CA ARG A 80 -6.00 8.19 -42.28
C ARG A 80 -5.97 8.33 -40.75
N SER A 81 -7.11 8.16 -40.10
CA SER A 81 -7.23 8.16 -38.64
C SER A 81 -6.91 6.79 -38.03
N ARG A 82 -6.08 6.78 -36.99
CA ARG A 82 -5.75 5.61 -36.18
C ARG A 82 -6.10 5.88 -34.71
N THR A 83 -6.65 4.88 -34.04
CA THR A 83 -6.88 4.89 -32.59
C THR A 83 -5.78 4.09 -31.93
N ILE A 84 -5.01 4.74 -31.07
CA ILE A 84 -3.88 4.17 -30.34
C ILE A 84 -4.33 3.97 -28.89
N GLN A 85 -4.34 2.73 -28.41
CA GLN A 85 -4.55 2.45 -27.00
C GLN A 85 -3.23 2.59 -26.25
N VAL A 86 -3.14 3.60 -25.39
CA VAL A 86 -1.97 3.88 -24.57
C VAL A 86 -2.22 3.35 -23.15
N GLU A 87 -1.38 2.42 -22.70
CA GLU A 87 -1.39 1.95 -21.32
C GLU A 87 -0.27 2.65 -20.53
N THR A 88 -0.65 3.39 -19.49
CA THR A 88 0.29 3.96 -18.52
C THR A 88 0.23 3.19 -17.21
N ARG A 89 1.40 2.90 -16.63
CA ARG A 89 1.53 2.19 -15.36
C ARG A 89 2.15 3.13 -14.33
N LYS A 90 1.40 3.47 -13.28
CA LYS A 90 1.89 4.26 -12.15
C LYS A 90 2.29 3.33 -11.01
N ARG A 91 3.51 3.46 -10.53
CA ARG A 91 4.02 2.75 -9.36
C ARG A 91 4.09 3.71 -8.17
N ARG A 92 3.48 3.36 -7.04
CA ARG A 92 3.66 4.07 -5.75
C ARG A 92 4.34 3.12 -4.77
N VAL A 93 5.41 3.59 -4.14
CA VAL A 93 6.18 2.81 -3.17
C VAL A 93 5.95 3.43 -1.79
N PHE A 94 5.41 2.66 -0.86
CA PHE A 94 5.22 3.03 0.53
C PHE A 94 6.31 2.39 1.37
N VAL A 95 7.01 3.20 2.17
CA VAL A 95 7.96 2.71 3.17
C VAL A 95 7.31 2.87 4.54
N LYS A 96 7.22 1.78 5.30
CA LYS A 96 6.77 1.83 6.69
C LYS A 96 7.92 2.43 7.51
N ARG A 97 7.79 3.72 7.86
CA ARG A 97 8.70 4.38 8.80
C ARG A 97 8.24 4.05 10.21
N ASP A 98 9.19 3.83 11.12
CA ASP A 98 8.85 3.55 12.51
C ASP A 98 8.09 4.74 13.11
N THR A 99 7.05 4.45 13.88
CA THR A 99 6.17 5.46 14.46
C THR A 99 6.91 6.36 15.46
N SER A 100 7.96 5.85 16.09
CA SER A 100 8.89 6.61 16.95
C SER A 100 9.73 7.60 16.14
N GLU A 101 10.25 7.19 14.98
CA GLU A 101 11.02 8.05 14.09
C GLU A 101 10.15 9.16 13.50
N LEU A 102 8.91 8.84 13.10
CA LEU A 102 7.92 9.82 12.63
C LEU A 102 7.57 10.86 13.72
N ALA A 103 7.42 10.42 14.97
CA ALA A 103 7.17 11.32 16.09
C ALA A 103 8.39 12.20 16.41
N ALA A 104 9.60 11.64 16.34
CA ALA A 104 10.84 12.38 16.53
C ALA A 104 11.10 13.39 15.39
N GLU A 105 10.78 13.04 14.16
CA GLU A 105 10.89 13.92 12.98
C GLU A 105 9.85 15.04 13.04
N ALA A 106 8.61 14.75 13.47
CA ALA A 106 7.59 15.78 13.72
C ALA A 106 7.98 16.74 14.86
N ALA A 107 8.57 16.23 15.94
CA ALA A 107 9.07 17.06 17.03
C ALA A 107 10.27 17.92 16.60
N LYS A 108 11.14 17.41 15.72
CA LYS A 108 12.24 18.19 15.12
C LYS A 108 11.73 19.25 14.16
N ALA A 109 10.73 18.93 13.32
CA ALA A 109 10.11 19.89 12.41
C ALA A 109 9.44 21.04 13.18
N ALA A 110 8.69 20.73 14.23
CA ALA A 110 8.06 21.75 15.09
C ALA A 110 9.09 22.65 15.80
N LYS A 111 10.23 22.10 16.22
CA LYS A 111 11.33 22.90 16.80
C LYS A 111 12.02 23.78 15.77
N ALA A 112 12.24 23.27 14.56
CA ALA A 112 12.83 24.03 13.46
C ALA A 112 11.92 25.18 13.01
N GLU A 113 10.60 24.97 12.97
CA GLU A 113 9.62 26.03 12.68
C GLU A 113 9.61 27.10 13.78
N ALA A 114 9.73 26.71 15.06
CA ALA A 114 9.80 27.66 16.17
C ALA A 114 11.10 28.50 16.17
N GLU A 115 12.25 27.91 15.84
CA GLU A 115 13.53 28.64 15.69
C GLU A 115 13.56 29.57 14.47
N GLN A 116 12.92 29.17 13.36
CA GLN A 116 12.76 30.04 12.19
C GLN A 116 11.85 31.24 12.50
N GLN A 117 10.77 31.03 13.26
CA GLN A 117 9.91 32.14 13.71
C GLN A 117 10.65 33.07 14.68
N ALA A 118 11.42 32.54 15.64
CA ALA A 118 12.19 33.34 16.60
C ALA A 118 13.31 34.16 15.93
N SER A 119 14.00 33.61 14.92
CA SER A 119 15.03 34.33 14.17
C SER A 119 14.45 35.39 13.23
N SER A 120 13.25 35.18 12.69
CA SER A 120 12.55 36.19 11.88
C SER A 120 12.02 37.37 12.71
N ALA A 121 11.68 37.15 13.98
CA ALA A 121 11.20 38.18 14.89
C ALA A 121 12.35 39.00 15.54
N ALA A 122 13.59 38.50 15.47
CA ALA A 122 14.76 39.12 16.11
C ALA A 122 15.66 39.93 15.16
N GLN A 123 15.28 40.14 13.89
CA GLN A 123 15.94 41.16 13.08
C GLN A 123 15.50 42.54 13.57
N PRO A 124 16.38 43.31 14.24
CA PRO A 124 16.01 44.60 14.77
C PRO A 124 15.91 45.59 13.61
N THR A 125 14.85 46.37 13.64
CA THR A 125 14.74 47.66 12.96
C THR A 125 15.88 48.56 13.44
N ALA A 126 17.02 48.55 12.74
CA ALA A 126 18.10 49.49 13.00
C ALA A 126 18.92 49.76 11.73
N ALA A 127 18.52 50.78 10.97
CA ALA A 127 19.38 51.92 10.66
C ALA A 127 18.65 52.88 9.71
N SER A 128 18.18 53.97 10.29
CA SER A 128 18.10 55.28 9.63
C SER A 128 19.42 55.60 8.91
N HIS A 129 19.39 56.03 7.65
CA HIS A 129 20.24 57.13 7.16
C HIS A 129 19.90 57.65 5.75
N ASN A 130 19.86 58.99 5.68
CA ASN A 130 19.81 59.95 4.56
C ASN A 130 18.48 60.22 3.85
#